data_AF-A0A530R414-F1
#
_entry.id   AF-A0A530R414-F1
#
_cell.length_a   1.000
_cell.length_b   1.000
_cell.length_c   1.000
_cell.angle_alpha   90.00
_cell.angle_beta   90.00
_cell.angle_gamma   90.00
#
_symmetry.space_group_name_H-M   'P 1'
#
loop_
_entity.id
_entity.type
_entity.pdbx_description
1 polymer ?
#
loop_
_entity_poly.entity_id
_entity_poly.type
_entity_poly.pdbx_seq_one_letter_code
_entity_poly.pdbx_strand_id
1 'polypeptide(L)' 'TLAVAAALQARGFDIRGIRPPTVPEGTSRLRISLTLHVDENEISAMVEALVEVLASP' A
#
# COMPACT_ATOMS: atom_id res chain seq x y z
N THR A 1 -1.03 9.53 -2.03
CA THR A 1 -1.46 8.31 -1.30
C THR A 1 -2.53 7.50 -2.04
N LEU A 2 -3.62 8.08 -2.54
CA LEU A 2 -4.70 7.29 -3.20
C LEU A 2 -4.28 6.64 -4.52
N ALA A 3 -3.51 7.34 -5.36
CA ALA A 3 -3.00 6.77 -6.61
C ALA A 3 -2.12 5.54 -6.35
N VAL A 4 -1.23 5.63 -5.35
CA VAL A 4 -0.38 4.51 -4.92
C VAL A 4 -1.21 3.33 -4.44
N ALA A 5 -2.24 3.56 -3.61
CA ALA A 5 -3.14 2.50 -3.16
C ALA A 5 -3.86 1.82 -4.34
N ALA A 6 -4.39 2.59 -5.29
CA ALA A 6 -5.06 2.06 -6.47
C ALA A 6 -4.10 1.23 -7.36
N ALA A 7 -2.87 1.70 -7.56
CA ALA A 7 -1.86 0.98 -8.34
C ALA A 7 -1.47 -0.37 -7.69
N LEU A 8 -1.33 -0.40 -6.36
CA LEU A 8 -1.07 -1.64 -5.62
C LEU A 8 -2.25 -2.61 -5.66
N GLN A 9 -3.48 -2.10 -5.58
CA GLN A 9 -4.69 -2.91 -5.72
C GLN A 9 -4.81 -3.52 -7.12
N ALA A 10 -4.45 -2.78 -8.18
CA ALA A 10 -4.41 -3.32 -9.54
C ALA A 10 -3.37 -4.45 -9.71
N ARG A 11 -2.35 -4.51 -8.84
CA ARG A 11 -1.34 -5.57 -8.78
C ARG A 11 -1.73 -6.73 -7.84
N GLY A 12 -2.93 -6.71 -7.27
CA GLY A 12 -3.45 -7.79 -6.41
C GLY A 12 -3.23 -7.59 -4.91
N PHE A 13 -2.62 -6.49 -4.47
CA PHE A 13 -2.41 -6.20 -3.05
C PHE A 13 -3.53 -5.30 -2.50
N ASP A 14 -4.38 -5.79 -1.58
CA ASP A 14 -5.44 -4.96 -0.94
C ASP A 14 -4.86 -3.99 0.11
N ILE A 15 -4.05 -3.05 -0.36
CA ILE A 15 -3.47 -1.96 0.43
C ILE A 15 -4.35 -0.73 0.27
N ARG A 16 -4.81 -0.17 1.40
CA ARG A 16 -5.75 0.96 1.40
C ARG A 16 -5.08 2.22 1.91
N GLY A 17 -5.36 3.35 1.27
CA GLY A 17 -5.04 4.67 1.81
C GLY A 17 -6.01 5.07 2.91
N ILE A 18 -5.48 5.59 4.02
CA ILE A 18 -6.22 6.35 5.03
C ILE A 18 -5.96 7.83 4.77
N ARG A 19 -7.04 8.63 4.71
CA ARG A 19 -7.00 10.05 4.36
C ARG A 19 -7.93 10.89 5.25
N PRO A 20 -7.83 12.22 5.25
CA PRO A 20 -8.84 13.09 5.84
C PRO A 20 -10.26 12.76 5.35
N PRO A 21 -11.29 12.85 6.23
CA PRO A 21 -11.23 13.36 7.60
C PRO A 21 -10.78 12.32 8.65
N THR A 22 -10.44 11.09 8.27
CA THR A 22 -10.09 10.01 9.22
C THR A 22 -8.73 10.23 9.89
N VAL A 23 -7.83 10.97 9.25
CA VAL A 23 -6.54 11.40 9.80
C VAL A 23 -6.34 12.89 9.53
N PRO A 24 -5.48 13.60 10.29
CA PRO A 24 -5.17 15.00 10.03
C PRO A 24 -4.69 15.26 8.59
N GLU A 25 -4.97 16.46 8.09
CA GLU A 25 -4.45 16.94 6.80
C GLU A 25 -2.93 16.78 6.71
N GLY A 26 -2.44 16.42 5.52
CA GLY A 26 -1.01 16.17 5.29
C GLY A 26 -0.46 14.86 5.87
N THR A 27 -1.26 14.07 6.62
CA THR A 27 -0.81 12.80 7.24
C THR A 27 -1.41 11.55 6.62
N SER A 28 -1.87 11.66 5.35
CA SER A 28 -2.41 10.52 4.60
C SER A 28 -1.37 9.40 4.47
N ARG A 29 -1.75 8.17 4.81
CA ARG A 29 -0.85 7.01 4.89
C ARG A 29 -1.48 5.76 4.30
N LEU A 30 -0.67 4.79 3.92
CA LEU A 30 -1.16 3.46 3.56
C LEU A 30 -1.35 2.61 4.81
N ARG A 31 -2.37 1.75 4.82
CA ARG A 31 -2.57 0.73 5.84
C ARG A 31 -2.22 -0.62 5.23
N ILE A 32 -1.19 -1.24 5.79
CA ILE A 32 -0.76 -2.61 5.47
C ILE A 32 -1.02 -3.43 6.73
N SER A 33 -1.78 -4.52 6.58
CA SER A 33 -2.13 -5.41 7.68
C SER A 33 -1.51 -6.76 7.42
N LEU A 34 -0.55 -7.16 8.25
CA LEU A 34 0.08 -8.47 8.18
C LEU A 34 -0.75 -9.50 8.96
N THR A 35 -0.89 -10.69 8.40
CA THR A 35 -1.56 -11.83 9.07
C THR A 35 -0.63 -13.04 9.06
N LEU A 36 -1.01 -14.13 9.73
CA LEU A 36 -0.24 -15.38 9.73
C LEU A 36 -0.42 -16.23 8.45
N HIS A 37 -1.22 -15.75 7.48
CA HIS A 37 -1.51 -16.46 6.22
C HIS A 37 -0.70 -15.94 5.04
N VAL A 38 0.37 -15.17 5.29
CA VAL A 38 1.28 -14.73 4.24
C VAL A 38 2.68 -15.24 4.49
N ASP A 39 3.41 -15.57 3.42
CA ASP A 39 4.80 -15.99 3.49
C ASP A 39 5.78 -14.84 3.17
N GLU A 40 7.08 -15.10 3.37
CA GLU A 40 8.14 -14.11 3.14
C GLU A 40 8.27 -13.69 1.66
N ASN A 41 7.92 -14.57 0.72
CA ASN A 41 7.99 -14.27 -0.71
C ASN A 41 6.86 -13.31 -1.10
N GLU A 42 5.65 -13.52 -0.58
CA GLU A 42 4.53 -12.61 -0.78
C GLU A 42 4.80 -11.22 -0.19
N ILE A 43 5.44 -11.17 0.99
CA ILE A 43 5.87 -9.90 1.60
C ILE A 43 6.91 -9.21 0.71
N SER A 44 7.92 -9.96 0.23
CA SER A 44 8.96 -9.41 -0.65
C SER A 44 8.37 -8.85 -1.94
N ALA A 45 7.50 -9.61 -2.61
CA ALA A 45 6.82 -9.18 -3.84
C ALA A 45 5.95 -7.93 -3.62
N MET A 46 5.26 -7.85 -2.48
CA MET A 46 4.47 -6.66 -2.11
C MET A 46 5.34 -5.42 -1.92
N VAL A 47 6.50 -5.57 -1.25
CA VAL A 47 7.44 -4.47 -1.03
C VAL A 47 8.07 -4.01 -2.34
N GLU A 48 8.48 -4.93 -3.22
CA GLU A 48 8.99 -4.61 -4.55
C GLU A 48 7.96 -3.81 -5.35
N ALA A 49 6.70 -4.26 -5.36
CA ALA A 49 5.62 -3.53 -6.01
C ALA A 49 5.39 -2.14 -5.42
N LEU A 50 5.53 -1.97 -4.10
CA LEU A 50 5.45 -0.67 -3.45
C LEU A 50 6.58 0.26 -3.89
N VAL A 51 7.82 -0.23 -3.96
CA VAL A 51 8.98 0.55 -4.41
C VAL A 51 8.78 1.03 -5.84
N GLU A 52 8.36 0.15 -6.75
CA GLU A 52 8.13 0.52 -8.15
C GLU A 52 7.04 1.59 -8.32
N VAL A 53 5.94 1.46 -7.57
CA VAL A 53 4.84 2.44 -7.63
C VAL A 53 5.26 3.78 -7.04
N LEU A 54 6.10 3.80 -6.00
CA LEU A 54 6.62 5.04 -5.41
C LEU A 54 7.70 5.70 -6.27
N ALA A 55 8.44 4.93 -7.06
CA ALA A 55 9.44 5.43 -8.00
C ALA A 55 8.82 5.94 -9.31
N SER A 56 7.60 5.49 -9.64
CA SER A 56 6.85 5.99 -10.78
C SER A 56 6.19 7.33 -10.44
N PRO A 57 6.41 8.40 -11.23
CA PRO A 57 5.88 9.74 -10.96
C PRO A 57 4.35 9.83 -11.03
#